data_AF-A0A7J5J8R0-F1
#
_entry.id   AF-A0A7J5J8R0-F1
#
_cell.length_a   1.000
_cell.length_b   1.000
_cell.length_c   1.000
_cell.angle_alpha   90.00
_cell.angle_beta   90.00
_cell.angle_gamma   90.00
#
_symmetry.space_group_name_H-M   'P 1'
#
loop_
_entity.id
_entity.type
_entity.pdbx_description
1 polymer ?
#
loop_
_entity_poly.entity_id
_entity_poly.type
_entity_poly.pdbx_seq_one_letter_code
_entity_poly.pdbx_strand_id
1 'polypeptide(L)'
;GMDKRHSLMIAQNASEGNHMHANGISMELYGKGYRLAPDGGIGLTLYSGLDYLEYYSQFPAHNTVCVDGISSYPVMKSNHAFKLLNCYPEAGMKVDYQPVSYSEVFFREPESQADQNRMMSIVTTGEKNGYYVDIFRSRKVEGGDKMHDYFYHNMGQTMNLTAADGSSLFLQPTEELAFAGAHIYAYSYLFDKKSAETSKDIKTMFTIQMPDEDNISMNMWMKGAPERKVFSALSPMTEGLSRIPDMPYAIKEQPTLTFVARQQGEAWNRPFVAVYEPSSVKEPGCISSVTFPEVESGVAGSHVGICIQQKEGRVDRIISSDDAGHLCKSGEM
;
A
#
# COMPACT_ATOMS: atom_id res chain seq x y z
N GLY A 1 -12.39 10.58 15.75
CA GLY A 1 -11.97 10.27 14.37
C GLY A 1 -13.05 10.53 13.34
N MET A 2 -13.73 11.68 13.38
CA MET A 2 -14.67 12.10 12.31
C MET A 2 -14.35 13.53 11.79
N ASP A 3 -13.21 14.08 12.20
CA ASP A 3 -12.73 15.36 11.68
C ASP A 3 -12.30 15.16 10.22
N LYS A 4 -12.89 15.95 9.31
CA LYS A 4 -12.62 15.84 7.87
C LYS A 4 -11.13 15.96 7.54
N ARG A 5 -10.38 16.84 8.21
CA ARG A 5 -8.99 17.13 7.88
C ARG A 5 -8.01 16.29 8.70
N HIS A 6 -8.32 16.01 9.96
CA HIS A 6 -7.36 15.39 10.89
C HIS A 6 -7.60 13.91 11.14
N SER A 7 -8.78 13.38 10.83
CA SER A 7 -9.04 11.95 10.99
C SER A 7 -8.45 11.14 9.85
N LEU A 8 -7.89 9.99 10.24
CA LEU A 8 -7.35 8.98 9.36
C LEU A 8 -8.33 7.81 9.28
N MET A 9 -8.39 7.15 8.12
CA MET A 9 -9.20 5.95 7.91
C MET A 9 -8.50 5.02 6.93
N ILE A 10 -8.57 3.73 7.22
CA ILE A 10 -8.22 2.65 6.31
C ILE A 10 -9.52 1.97 5.89
N ALA A 11 -9.70 1.73 4.59
CA ALA A 11 -10.63 0.71 4.12
C ALA A 11 -9.81 -0.50 3.65
N GLN A 12 -10.18 -1.71 4.07
CA GLN A 12 -9.62 -2.96 3.55
C GLN A 12 -10.75 -3.80 2.99
N ASN A 13 -10.53 -4.39 1.82
CA ASN A 13 -11.53 -5.18 1.12
C ASN A 13 -10.90 -6.39 0.43
N ALA A 14 -11.68 -7.47 0.39
CA ALA A 14 -11.51 -8.60 -0.51
C ALA A 14 -12.85 -8.80 -1.25
N SER A 15 -13.10 -10.00 -1.79
CA SER A 15 -14.16 -10.20 -2.77
C SER A 15 -15.09 -11.34 -2.41
N GLU A 16 -16.25 -10.99 -1.85
CA GLU A 16 -17.30 -11.94 -1.49
C GLU A 16 -18.68 -11.39 -1.86
N GLY A 17 -19.36 -12.05 -2.79
CA GLY A 17 -20.70 -11.69 -3.24
C GLY A 17 -20.73 -11.28 -4.72
N ASN A 18 -21.59 -10.31 -5.05
CA ASN A 18 -21.78 -9.82 -6.42
C ASN A 18 -21.15 -8.44 -6.61
N HIS A 19 -20.89 -8.04 -7.86
CA HIS A 19 -20.19 -6.80 -8.23
C HIS A 19 -18.77 -6.66 -7.66
N MET A 20 -18.08 -7.79 -7.48
CA MET A 20 -16.72 -7.88 -6.93
C MET A 20 -15.65 -7.69 -8.00
N HIS A 21 -14.44 -7.32 -7.56
CA HIS A 21 -13.23 -7.22 -8.38
C HIS A 21 -12.26 -8.36 -8.00
N ALA A 22 -11.23 -8.61 -8.81
CA ALA A 22 -10.08 -9.42 -8.41
C ALA A 22 -9.01 -8.51 -7.80
N ASN A 23 -9.09 -8.24 -6.50
CA ASN A 23 -8.32 -7.20 -5.80
C ASN A 23 -7.48 -7.74 -4.61
N GLY A 24 -7.51 -9.04 -4.36
CA GLY A 24 -6.84 -9.66 -3.21
C GLY A 24 -7.30 -9.05 -1.89
N ILE A 25 -6.35 -8.63 -1.05
CA ILE A 25 -6.59 -7.81 0.15
C ILE A 25 -6.16 -6.36 -0.10
N SER A 26 -6.96 -5.65 -0.89
CA SER A 26 -6.71 -4.25 -1.25
C SER A 26 -6.96 -3.31 -0.09
N MET A 27 -6.35 -2.12 -0.17
CA MET A 27 -6.60 -1.05 0.80
C MET A 27 -6.93 0.28 0.11
N GLU A 28 -7.55 1.16 0.89
CA GLU A 28 -7.63 2.59 0.62
C GLU A 28 -7.21 3.41 1.85
N LEU A 29 -6.54 4.54 1.64
CA LEU A 29 -6.11 5.44 2.72
C LEU A 29 -6.77 6.81 2.59
N TYR A 30 -7.31 7.32 3.69
CA TYR A 30 -8.01 8.61 3.73
C TYR A 30 -7.29 9.60 4.65
N GLY A 31 -7.09 10.83 4.23
CA GLY A 31 -6.45 11.83 5.09
C GLY A 31 -6.57 13.21 4.49
N LYS A 32 -6.49 14.24 5.35
CA LYS A 32 -6.59 15.64 4.94
C LYS A 32 -7.86 15.92 4.10
N GLY A 33 -8.93 15.18 4.33
CA GLY A 33 -10.22 15.34 3.64
C GLY A 33 -10.37 14.59 2.33
N TYR A 34 -9.39 13.77 1.93
CA TYR A 34 -9.38 13.08 0.64
C TYR A 34 -9.08 11.58 0.78
N ARG A 35 -9.46 10.81 -0.25
CA ARG A 35 -9.05 9.42 -0.44
C ARG A 35 -7.70 9.40 -1.16
N LEU A 36 -6.62 9.49 -0.39
CA LEU A 36 -5.26 9.72 -0.88
C LEU A 36 -4.65 8.51 -1.59
N ALA A 37 -4.98 7.30 -1.14
CA ALA A 37 -4.66 6.06 -1.85
C ALA A 37 -5.96 5.41 -2.33
N PRO A 38 -6.48 5.79 -3.50
CA PRO A 38 -7.79 5.34 -3.95
C PRO A 38 -7.74 3.98 -4.65
N ASP A 39 -8.88 3.29 -4.65
CA ASP A 39 -9.18 2.16 -5.54
C ASP A 39 -9.56 2.62 -6.95
N GLY A 40 -9.17 1.87 -8.00
CA GLY A 40 -9.50 2.23 -9.38
C GLY A 40 -11.01 2.42 -9.66
N GLY A 41 -11.88 1.73 -8.91
CA GLY A 41 -13.32 1.74 -9.12
C GLY A 41 -13.73 0.96 -10.38
N ILE A 42 -14.98 1.10 -10.81
CA ILE A 42 -15.60 0.25 -11.84
C ILE A 42 -15.11 0.47 -13.29
N GLY A 43 -14.30 1.51 -13.54
CA GLY A 43 -13.94 1.91 -14.90
C GLY A 43 -15.04 2.67 -15.65
N LEU A 44 -14.67 3.21 -16.81
CA LEU A 44 -15.48 4.14 -17.59
C LEU A 44 -16.69 3.49 -18.24
N THR A 45 -16.60 2.21 -18.60
CA THR A 45 -17.64 1.53 -19.38
C THR A 45 -18.45 0.49 -18.59
N LEU A 46 -18.43 0.61 -17.26
CA LEU A 46 -19.19 -0.21 -16.31
C LEU A 46 -18.84 -1.71 -16.42
N TYR A 47 -19.65 -2.58 -15.79
CA TYR A 47 -19.36 -4.01 -15.65
C TYR A 47 -19.22 -4.82 -16.95
N SER A 48 -19.76 -4.33 -18.07
CA SER A 48 -19.63 -4.98 -19.39
C SER A 48 -18.47 -4.43 -20.22
N GLY A 49 -17.76 -3.45 -19.68
CA GLY A 49 -16.67 -2.74 -20.33
C GLY A 49 -15.40 -3.58 -20.49
N LEU A 50 -14.68 -3.37 -21.60
CA LEU A 50 -13.35 -3.98 -21.75
C LEU A 50 -12.38 -3.44 -20.70
N ASP A 51 -12.45 -2.14 -20.38
CA ASP A 51 -11.60 -1.53 -19.35
C ASP A 51 -11.87 -2.13 -17.95
N TYR A 52 -13.14 -2.43 -17.64
CA TYR A 52 -13.49 -3.18 -16.44
C TYR A 52 -12.86 -4.57 -16.45
N LEU A 53 -13.13 -5.36 -17.49
CA LEU A 53 -12.68 -6.76 -17.57
C LEU A 53 -11.15 -6.90 -17.59
N GLU A 54 -10.46 -5.99 -18.27
CA GLU A 54 -9.03 -6.12 -18.53
C GLU A 54 -8.16 -5.41 -17.49
N TYR A 55 -8.66 -4.37 -16.81
CA TYR A 55 -7.85 -3.57 -15.88
C TYR A 55 -8.55 -3.29 -14.55
N TYR A 56 -9.65 -2.53 -14.55
CA TYR A 56 -10.21 -1.97 -13.31
C TYR A 56 -10.71 -3.02 -12.31
N SER A 57 -11.03 -4.22 -12.80
CA SER A 57 -11.40 -5.37 -11.96
C SER A 57 -10.25 -6.33 -11.66
N GLN A 58 -9.01 -5.99 -12.02
CA GLN A 58 -7.84 -6.87 -11.93
C GLN A 58 -6.81 -6.33 -10.92
N PHE A 59 -6.00 -7.23 -10.36
CA PHE A 59 -5.04 -6.92 -9.28
C PHE A 59 -4.19 -5.65 -9.49
N PRO A 60 -3.61 -5.40 -10.69
CA PRO A 60 -2.79 -4.22 -10.94
C PRO A 60 -3.49 -2.86 -10.86
N ALA A 61 -4.83 -2.82 -10.72
CA ALA A 61 -5.62 -1.61 -10.50
C ALA A 61 -5.90 -1.32 -9.01
N HIS A 62 -5.41 -2.18 -8.11
CA HIS A 62 -5.72 -2.14 -6.68
C HIS A 62 -4.46 -2.04 -5.82
N ASN A 63 -4.59 -1.44 -4.63
CA ASN A 63 -3.48 -1.31 -3.69
C ASN A 63 -3.24 -2.63 -2.92
N THR A 64 -2.65 -3.61 -3.58
CA THR A 64 -2.53 -5.00 -3.11
C THR A 64 -1.22 -5.64 -3.59
N VAL A 65 -1.00 -6.93 -3.32
CA VAL A 65 0.13 -7.70 -3.85
C VAL A 65 -0.35 -8.70 -4.90
N CYS A 66 0.26 -8.64 -6.09
CA CYS A 66 0.10 -9.62 -7.16
C CYS A 66 1.27 -10.61 -7.14
N VAL A 67 0.97 -11.90 -7.17
CA VAL A 67 1.96 -12.99 -7.11
C VAL A 67 2.26 -13.48 -8.50
N ASP A 68 3.56 -13.53 -8.84
CA ASP A 68 4.11 -13.99 -10.12
C ASP A 68 3.52 -13.30 -11.36
N GLY A 69 2.81 -12.19 -11.17
CA GLY A 69 2.09 -11.49 -12.24
C GLY A 69 0.86 -12.25 -12.73
N ILE A 70 0.42 -13.29 -12.02
CA ILE A 70 -0.68 -14.17 -12.44
C ILE A 70 -1.93 -14.03 -11.57
N SER A 71 -1.85 -13.41 -10.37
CA SER A 71 -2.99 -13.33 -9.45
C SER A 71 -4.25 -12.81 -10.11
N SER A 72 -5.30 -13.63 -10.07
CA SER A 72 -6.59 -13.36 -10.69
C SER A 72 -7.63 -14.31 -10.11
N TYR A 73 -8.91 -13.96 -10.24
CA TYR A 73 -10.03 -14.84 -9.93
C TYR A 73 -11.32 -14.26 -10.52
N PRO A 74 -12.43 -15.02 -10.55
CA PRO A 74 -13.68 -14.53 -11.10
C PRO A 74 -14.11 -13.18 -10.50
N VAL A 75 -14.33 -12.22 -11.40
CA VAL A 75 -14.91 -10.91 -11.09
C VAL A 75 -16.44 -11.00 -11.10
N MET A 76 -17.13 -9.93 -10.68
CA MET A 76 -18.57 -9.90 -10.46
C MET A 76 -19.03 -10.83 -9.34
N LYS A 77 -19.12 -12.14 -9.59
CA LYS A 77 -19.55 -13.12 -8.59
C LYS A 77 -18.33 -13.84 -8.02
N SER A 78 -17.90 -13.42 -6.83
CA SER A 78 -16.71 -13.95 -6.16
C SER A 78 -17.05 -14.53 -4.79
N ASN A 79 -16.22 -15.46 -4.33
CA ASN A 79 -16.32 -16.14 -3.04
C ASN A 79 -14.96 -16.18 -2.31
N HIS A 80 -14.12 -15.19 -2.60
CA HIS A 80 -12.77 -15.02 -2.06
C HIS A 80 -12.75 -13.92 -1.00
N ALA A 81 -13.39 -14.19 0.14
CA ALA A 81 -13.31 -13.33 1.32
C ALA A 81 -11.92 -13.41 1.98
N PHE A 82 -11.53 -12.36 2.70
CA PHE A 82 -10.44 -12.48 3.68
C PHE A 82 -10.99 -13.02 5.01
N LYS A 83 -10.10 -13.54 5.86
CA LYS A 83 -10.36 -13.83 7.27
C LYS A 83 -9.77 -12.72 8.12
N LEU A 84 -10.57 -12.12 9.00
CA LEU A 84 -10.04 -11.25 10.04
C LEU A 84 -9.31 -12.13 11.06
N LEU A 85 -8.00 -11.94 11.20
CA LEU A 85 -7.19 -12.65 12.19
C LEU A 85 -7.23 -11.94 13.54
N ASN A 86 -7.04 -10.62 13.51
CA ASN A 86 -6.99 -9.80 14.71
C ASN A 86 -7.37 -8.35 14.40
N CYS A 87 -7.85 -7.61 15.39
CA CYS A 87 -8.03 -6.17 15.29
C CYS A 87 -8.04 -5.51 16.66
N TYR A 88 -7.68 -4.24 16.70
CA TYR A 88 -7.80 -3.42 17.88
C TYR A 88 -8.25 -2.00 17.52
N PRO A 89 -9.24 -1.44 18.25
CA PRO A 89 -10.15 -2.16 19.15
C PRO A 89 -11.00 -3.20 18.38
N GLU A 90 -11.55 -4.17 19.11
CA GLU A 90 -12.53 -5.09 18.52
C GLU A 90 -13.74 -4.33 17.95
N ALA A 91 -14.30 -4.85 16.86
CA ALA A 91 -15.43 -4.22 16.18
C ALA A 91 -16.64 -4.04 17.13
N GLY A 92 -17.21 -2.84 17.14
CA GLY A 92 -18.37 -2.51 17.98
C GLY A 92 -18.04 -2.22 19.45
N MET A 93 -16.78 -2.36 19.87
CA MET A 93 -16.37 -2.05 21.23
C MET A 93 -16.15 -0.55 21.44
N LYS A 94 -16.63 -0.04 22.57
CA LYS A 94 -16.29 1.30 23.06
C LYS A 94 -15.12 1.17 24.02
N VAL A 95 -13.97 1.69 23.62
CA VAL A 95 -12.78 1.81 24.48
C VAL A 95 -12.49 3.29 24.72
N ASP A 96 -11.78 3.60 25.79
CA ASP A 96 -11.19 4.92 25.98
C ASP A 96 -10.27 5.24 24.79
N TYR A 97 -9.99 6.53 24.55
CA TYR A 97 -9.14 6.93 23.43
C TYR A 97 -7.80 6.19 23.45
N GLN A 98 -7.48 5.55 22.32
CA GLN A 98 -6.21 4.90 22.08
C GLN A 98 -5.55 5.56 20.87
N PRO A 99 -4.26 5.90 20.95
CA PRO A 99 -3.56 6.50 19.82
C PRO A 99 -3.25 5.48 18.71
N VAL A 100 -3.56 4.20 18.91
CA VAL A 100 -3.26 3.13 17.95
C VAL A 100 -4.51 2.29 17.73
N SER A 101 -4.80 2.03 16.46
CA SER A 101 -5.72 0.97 16.03
C SER A 101 -5.07 0.13 14.93
N TYR A 102 -5.48 -1.12 14.79
CA TYR A 102 -5.00 -2.00 13.72
C TYR A 102 -6.02 -3.06 13.34
N SER A 103 -5.81 -3.63 12.16
CA SER A 103 -6.49 -4.82 11.67
C SER A 103 -5.48 -5.71 10.95
N GLU A 104 -5.60 -7.01 11.17
CA GLU A 104 -4.79 -8.03 10.54
C GLU A 104 -5.71 -9.02 9.82
N VAL A 105 -5.48 -9.19 8.53
CA VAL A 105 -6.30 -10.07 7.69
C VAL A 105 -5.44 -11.10 6.99
N PHE A 106 -6.03 -12.27 6.75
CA PHE A 106 -5.47 -13.35 5.97
C PHE A 106 -6.30 -13.61 4.72
N PHE A 107 -5.61 -13.87 3.61
CA PHE A 107 -6.23 -14.19 2.34
C PHE A 107 -5.43 -15.26 1.61
N ARG A 108 -6.13 -16.27 1.08
CA ARG A 108 -5.55 -17.25 0.17
C ARG A 108 -5.79 -16.74 -1.25
N GLU A 109 -4.74 -16.27 -1.91
CA GLU A 109 -4.82 -15.89 -3.32
C GLU A 109 -5.03 -17.14 -4.18
N PRO A 110 -6.17 -17.27 -4.87
CA PRO A 110 -6.61 -18.53 -5.42
C PRO A 110 -5.81 -18.99 -6.66
N GLU A 111 -5.32 -18.08 -7.50
CA GLU A 111 -4.62 -18.48 -8.74
C GLU A 111 -3.20 -18.97 -8.44
N SER A 112 -2.44 -18.21 -7.64
CA SER A 112 -1.08 -18.61 -7.26
C SER A 112 -1.02 -19.57 -6.07
N GLN A 113 -2.15 -19.80 -5.39
CA GLN A 113 -2.21 -20.48 -4.09
C GLN A 113 -1.26 -19.86 -3.05
N ALA A 114 -1.15 -18.53 -3.05
CA ALA A 114 -0.35 -17.81 -2.07
C ALA A 114 -1.12 -17.51 -0.78
N ASP A 115 -0.49 -17.79 0.35
CA ASP A 115 -0.87 -17.25 1.65
C ASP A 115 -0.45 -15.79 1.70
N GLN A 116 -1.42 -14.89 1.88
CA GLN A 116 -1.22 -13.46 2.08
C GLN A 116 -1.72 -13.04 3.45
N ASN A 117 -0.94 -12.23 4.15
CA ASN A 117 -1.28 -11.62 5.42
C ASN A 117 -0.99 -10.12 5.33
N ARG A 118 -1.96 -9.29 5.73
CA ARG A 118 -1.78 -7.84 5.77
C ARG A 118 -2.23 -7.28 7.10
N MET A 119 -1.29 -6.69 7.82
CA MET A 119 -1.55 -5.90 9.02
C MET A 119 -1.47 -4.42 8.66
N MET A 120 -2.55 -3.71 8.91
CA MET A 120 -2.63 -2.27 8.74
C MET A 120 -2.90 -1.61 10.08
N SER A 121 -2.25 -0.48 10.36
CA SER A 121 -2.47 0.29 11.59
C SER A 121 -2.57 1.78 11.33
N ILE A 122 -3.39 2.46 12.14
CA ILE A 122 -3.38 3.92 12.29
C ILE A 122 -2.70 4.24 13.61
N VAL A 123 -1.72 5.14 13.57
CA VAL A 123 -1.11 5.72 14.76
C VAL A 123 -1.37 7.22 14.76
N THR A 124 -2.21 7.68 15.68
CA THR A 124 -2.44 9.10 15.95
C THR A 124 -1.35 9.63 16.86
N THR A 125 -0.65 10.66 16.42
CA THR A 125 0.51 11.23 17.13
C THR A 125 0.21 12.54 17.84
N GLY A 126 -0.90 13.18 17.49
CA GLY A 126 -1.47 14.35 18.15
C GLY A 126 -2.84 14.67 17.56
N GLU A 127 -3.43 15.81 17.91
CA GLU A 127 -4.79 16.18 17.46
C GLU A 127 -4.92 16.30 15.94
N LYS A 128 -3.82 16.64 15.24
CA LYS A 128 -3.82 16.95 13.79
C LYS A 128 -2.98 16.00 12.94
N ASN A 129 -2.28 15.07 13.59
CA ASN A 129 -1.18 14.31 13.00
C ASN A 129 -1.33 12.83 13.32
N GLY A 130 -0.93 12.02 12.35
CA GLY A 130 -0.86 10.58 12.47
C GLY A 130 -0.33 9.97 11.19
N TYR A 131 -0.07 8.68 11.23
CA TYR A 131 0.43 7.92 10.10
C TYR A 131 -0.18 6.54 10.05
N TYR A 132 0.00 5.87 8.92
CA TYR A 132 -0.36 4.49 8.71
C TYR A 132 0.88 3.60 8.74
N VAL A 133 0.68 2.35 9.13
CA VAL A 133 1.65 1.27 8.97
C VAL A 133 1.00 0.17 8.15
N ASP A 134 1.72 -0.37 7.17
CA ASP A 134 1.32 -1.51 6.36
C ASP A 134 2.43 -2.56 6.41
N ILE A 135 2.08 -3.78 6.82
CA ILE A 135 2.96 -4.95 6.78
C ILE A 135 2.25 -6.01 5.97
N PHE A 136 2.76 -6.28 4.77
CA PHE A 136 2.21 -7.25 3.84
C PHE A 136 3.20 -8.42 3.67
N ARG A 137 2.76 -9.61 4.11
CA ARG A 137 3.46 -10.89 3.95
C ARG A 137 2.79 -11.71 2.86
N SER A 138 3.57 -12.35 2.00
CA SER A 138 3.03 -13.15 0.89
C SER A 138 3.98 -14.28 0.49
N ARG A 139 3.49 -15.52 0.38
CA ARG A 139 4.24 -16.68 -0.12
C ARG A 139 3.31 -17.71 -0.74
N LYS A 140 3.76 -18.43 -1.77
CA LYS A 140 3.07 -19.63 -2.23
C LYS A 140 3.16 -20.75 -1.20
N VAL A 141 2.07 -21.49 -1.03
CA VAL A 141 2.00 -22.62 -0.08
C VAL A 141 3.04 -23.70 -0.42
N GLU A 142 3.20 -24.00 -1.70
CA GLU A 142 4.14 -25.03 -2.19
C GLU A 142 5.54 -24.47 -2.54
N GLY A 143 5.77 -23.17 -2.27
CA GLY A 143 6.94 -22.45 -2.75
C GLY A 143 6.93 -22.24 -4.26
N GLY A 144 8.12 -22.05 -4.86
CA GLY A 144 8.25 -21.76 -6.30
C GLY A 144 7.81 -20.34 -6.67
N ASP A 145 7.85 -19.42 -5.70
CA ASP A 145 7.67 -17.99 -5.91
C ASP A 145 8.74 -17.46 -6.87
N LYS A 146 8.31 -16.79 -7.95
CA LYS A 146 9.21 -16.08 -8.86
C LYS A 146 9.36 -14.65 -8.41
N MET A 147 8.23 -13.97 -8.20
CA MET A 147 8.21 -12.58 -7.73
C MET A 147 6.86 -12.20 -7.14
N HIS A 148 6.86 -11.14 -6.34
CA HIS A 148 5.65 -10.53 -5.77
C HIS A 148 5.70 -9.03 -6.05
N ASP A 149 4.64 -8.47 -6.62
CA ASP A 149 4.52 -7.04 -6.93
C ASP A 149 3.54 -6.37 -5.98
N TYR A 150 4.02 -5.49 -5.11
CA TYR A 150 3.21 -4.60 -4.28
C TYR A 150 2.82 -3.35 -5.05
N PHE A 151 1.53 -3.14 -5.27
CA PHE A 151 0.96 -1.98 -5.96
C PHE A 151 0.48 -0.90 -4.98
N TYR A 152 0.79 0.35 -5.29
CA TYR A 152 0.29 1.52 -4.58
C TYR A 152 -0.06 2.66 -5.55
N HIS A 153 -1.34 2.96 -5.64
CA HIS A 153 -1.93 4.04 -6.41
C HIS A 153 -2.22 5.22 -5.50
N ASN A 154 -1.94 6.44 -5.98
CA ASN A 154 -2.14 7.65 -5.21
C ASN A 154 -2.79 8.75 -6.05
N MET A 155 -3.61 9.58 -5.39
CA MET A 155 -4.28 10.75 -5.97
C MET A 155 -3.34 11.94 -6.21
N GLY A 156 -2.04 11.86 -5.90
CA GLY A 156 -1.09 12.91 -6.24
C GLY A 156 -1.06 13.21 -7.75
N GLN A 157 -0.61 14.41 -8.10
CA GLN A 157 -0.34 14.84 -9.47
C GLN A 157 1.14 14.78 -9.81
N THR A 158 2.01 14.77 -8.79
CA THR A 158 3.44 14.50 -8.93
C THR A 158 3.89 13.44 -7.93
N MET A 159 4.87 12.62 -8.35
CA MET A 159 5.50 11.59 -7.52
C MET A 159 7.01 11.82 -7.53
N ASN A 160 7.60 12.01 -6.36
CA ASN A 160 9.03 12.10 -6.16
C ASN A 160 9.49 10.83 -5.42
N LEU A 161 10.27 9.98 -6.09
CA LEU A 161 10.73 8.68 -5.60
C LEU A 161 12.25 8.70 -5.42
N THR A 162 12.72 8.53 -4.20
CA THR A 162 14.14 8.55 -3.79
C THR A 162 14.46 7.43 -2.81
N ALA A 163 15.74 7.22 -2.52
CA ALA A 163 16.12 6.50 -1.32
C ALA A 163 15.75 7.30 -0.07
N ALA A 164 15.55 6.63 1.06
CA ALA A 164 15.16 7.26 2.33
C ALA A 164 16.18 8.28 2.85
N ASP A 165 17.46 8.15 2.45
CA ASP A 165 18.54 9.10 2.70
C ASP A 165 18.48 10.36 1.81
N GLY A 166 17.50 10.44 0.90
CA GLY A 166 17.32 11.53 -0.06
C GLY A 166 18.12 11.39 -1.36
N SER A 167 18.95 10.36 -1.50
CA SER A 167 19.71 10.12 -2.72
C SER A 167 18.82 9.64 -3.87
N SER A 168 19.22 10.00 -5.10
CA SER A 168 18.55 9.52 -6.31
C SER A 168 18.69 8.00 -6.45
N LEU A 169 17.63 7.34 -6.88
CA LEU A 169 17.64 5.92 -7.26
C LEU A 169 18.07 5.71 -8.72
N PHE A 170 18.26 6.79 -9.48
CA PHE A 170 18.62 6.74 -10.91
C PHE A 170 17.68 5.88 -11.76
N LEU A 171 16.36 6.01 -11.53
CA LEU A 171 15.32 5.28 -12.27
C LEU A 171 15.52 5.39 -13.78
N GLN A 172 15.49 4.24 -14.47
CA GLN A 172 15.62 4.14 -15.92
C GLN A 172 14.29 3.70 -16.55
N PRO A 173 13.92 4.20 -17.74
CA PRO A 173 12.80 3.67 -18.50
C PRO A 173 12.86 2.14 -18.63
N THR A 174 11.70 1.46 -18.55
CA THR A 174 11.62 0.00 -18.61
C THR A 174 10.35 -0.49 -19.31
N GLU A 175 10.45 -1.65 -19.95
CA GLU A 175 9.32 -2.37 -20.56
C GLU A 175 8.75 -3.46 -19.64
N GLU A 176 9.34 -3.66 -18.44
CA GLU A 176 8.78 -4.54 -17.40
C GLU A 176 7.37 -4.09 -16.97
N LEU A 177 6.69 -4.89 -16.13
CA LEU A 177 5.29 -4.68 -15.77
C LEU A 177 4.39 -4.62 -17.03
N ALA A 178 4.44 -5.67 -17.84
CA ALA A 178 3.60 -5.80 -19.04
C ALA A 178 3.26 -7.27 -19.28
N PHE A 179 2.21 -7.55 -20.07
CA PHE A 179 1.84 -8.91 -20.47
C PHE A 179 3.00 -9.67 -21.14
N ALA A 180 3.83 -8.98 -21.92
CA ALA A 180 5.02 -9.56 -22.56
C ALA A 180 6.02 -10.16 -21.56
N GLY A 181 5.96 -9.75 -20.28
CA GLY A 181 6.69 -10.35 -19.17
C GLY A 181 6.05 -11.63 -18.61
N ALA A 182 5.11 -12.24 -19.33
CA ALA A 182 4.28 -13.37 -18.88
C ALA A 182 3.38 -13.04 -17.66
N HIS A 183 2.99 -11.78 -17.51
CA HIS A 183 1.97 -11.37 -16.53
C HIS A 183 0.57 -11.38 -17.16
N ILE A 184 -0.48 -11.22 -16.36
CA ILE A 184 -1.84 -10.95 -16.85
C ILE A 184 -1.90 -9.64 -17.63
N TYR A 185 -2.89 -9.52 -18.52
CA TYR A 185 -3.01 -8.40 -19.45
C TYR A 185 -3.13 -7.03 -18.77
N ALA A 186 -3.70 -6.99 -17.56
CA ALA A 186 -3.85 -5.78 -16.76
C ALA A 186 -2.53 -5.01 -16.53
N TYR A 187 -1.39 -5.69 -16.48
CA TYR A 187 -0.09 -5.03 -16.38
C TYR A 187 0.20 -4.11 -17.56
N SER A 188 -0.29 -4.43 -18.76
CA SER A 188 -0.09 -3.63 -19.98
C SER A 188 -0.84 -2.30 -19.96
N TYR A 189 -1.72 -2.07 -18.99
CA TYR A 189 -2.34 -0.76 -18.76
C TYR A 189 -1.41 0.22 -18.03
N LEU A 190 -0.27 -0.25 -17.50
CA LEU A 190 0.73 0.59 -16.87
C LEU A 190 1.69 1.17 -17.92
N PHE A 191 1.92 2.48 -17.87
CA PHE A 191 2.73 3.22 -18.85
C PHE A 191 3.64 4.25 -18.20
N ASP A 192 4.53 4.88 -18.99
CA ASP A 192 5.62 5.76 -18.52
C ASP A 192 6.40 5.16 -17.34
N LYS A 193 6.78 3.89 -17.53
CA LYS A 193 7.38 3.07 -16.48
C LYS A 193 8.87 3.35 -16.40
N LYS A 194 9.36 3.60 -15.19
CA LYS A 194 10.78 3.67 -14.86
C LYS A 194 11.06 2.81 -13.64
N SER A 195 12.25 2.24 -13.57
CA SER A 195 12.62 1.34 -12.49
C SER A 195 14.08 1.46 -12.06
N ALA A 196 14.36 1.01 -10.84
CA ALA A 196 15.70 0.77 -10.34
C ALA A 196 15.69 -0.42 -9.38
N GLU A 197 16.73 -1.24 -9.44
CA GLU A 197 17.02 -2.23 -8.40
C GLU A 197 17.75 -1.54 -7.24
N THR A 198 17.32 -1.79 -6.02
CA THR A 198 17.88 -1.15 -4.83
C THR A 198 17.57 -1.96 -3.58
N SER A 199 18.57 -2.13 -2.72
CA SER A 199 18.40 -2.64 -1.36
C SER A 199 18.13 -1.56 -0.32
N LYS A 200 18.25 -0.28 -0.71
CA LYS A 200 17.99 0.85 0.18
C LYS A 200 16.52 0.97 0.53
N ASP A 201 16.25 1.46 1.73
CA ASP A 201 14.94 1.98 2.10
C ASP A 201 14.55 3.13 1.17
N ILE A 202 13.25 3.26 0.94
CA ILE A 202 12.67 4.13 -0.09
C ILE A 202 11.85 5.21 0.57
N LYS A 203 11.85 6.41 -0.01
CA LYS A 203 10.90 7.47 0.31
C LYS A 203 10.22 7.93 -0.99
N THR A 204 8.90 7.98 -0.96
CA THR A 204 8.09 8.53 -2.04
C THR A 204 7.21 9.65 -1.50
N MET A 205 7.15 10.79 -2.20
CA MET A 205 6.22 11.87 -1.90
C MET A 205 5.27 12.04 -3.08
N PHE A 206 3.98 11.92 -2.81
CA PHE A 206 2.91 12.22 -3.76
C PHE A 206 2.30 13.56 -3.40
N THR A 207 2.15 14.48 -4.34
CA THR A 207 1.67 15.84 -4.07
C THR A 207 0.41 16.17 -4.87
N ILE A 208 -0.61 16.64 -4.16
CA ILE A 208 -1.85 17.20 -4.72
C ILE A 208 -1.70 18.73 -4.67
N GLN A 209 -1.83 19.39 -5.82
CA GLN A 209 -1.85 20.85 -5.87
C GLN A 209 -3.25 21.32 -5.51
N MET A 210 -3.36 22.10 -4.43
CA MET A 210 -4.64 22.56 -3.92
C MET A 210 -4.96 23.96 -4.44
N PRO A 211 -6.22 24.27 -4.78
CA PRO A 211 -6.61 25.61 -5.24
C PRO A 211 -6.31 26.73 -4.23
N ASP A 212 -6.27 26.41 -2.93
CA ASP A 212 -5.96 27.35 -1.85
C ASP A 212 -4.47 27.36 -1.45
N GLU A 213 -3.61 26.76 -2.29
CA GLU A 213 -2.16 26.62 -2.14
C GLU A 213 -1.70 25.80 -0.92
N ASP A 214 -2.63 25.24 -0.14
CA ASP A 214 -2.33 24.32 0.96
C ASP A 214 -2.09 22.89 0.43
N ASN A 215 -1.14 22.75 -0.49
CA ASN A 215 -0.84 21.50 -1.18
C ASN A 215 -0.75 20.34 -0.19
N ILE A 216 -1.44 19.25 -0.52
CA ILE A 216 -1.46 18.04 0.30
C ILE A 216 -0.38 17.10 -0.21
N SER A 217 0.34 16.47 0.71
CA SER A 217 1.32 15.44 0.40
C SER A 217 1.00 14.15 1.14
N MET A 218 1.15 13.03 0.45
CA MET A 218 1.28 11.71 1.07
C MET A 218 2.74 11.29 0.98
N ASN A 219 3.42 11.23 2.13
CA ASN A 219 4.74 10.63 2.23
C ASN A 219 4.58 9.12 2.45
N MET A 220 5.37 8.31 1.74
CA MET A 220 5.50 6.88 1.96
C MET A 220 6.97 6.56 2.21
N TRP A 221 7.26 5.84 3.28
CA TRP A 221 8.55 5.16 3.48
C TRP A 221 8.33 3.67 3.29
N MET A 222 9.21 2.99 2.57
CA MET A 222 9.13 1.55 2.39
C MET A 222 10.48 0.89 2.69
N LYS A 223 10.44 -0.21 3.43
CA LYS A 223 11.61 -1.04 3.74
C LYS A 223 12.25 -1.56 2.45
N GLY A 224 13.56 -1.39 2.33
CA GLY A 224 14.37 -1.99 1.27
C GLY A 224 14.56 -3.49 1.49
N ALA A 225 14.98 -4.20 0.45
CA ALA A 225 15.39 -5.60 0.57
C ALA A 225 16.38 -5.96 -0.54
N PRO A 226 17.25 -6.96 -0.35
CA PRO A 226 18.09 -7.46 -1.43
C PRO A 226 17.28 -7.81 -2.68
N GLU A 227 17.78 -7.39 -3.85
CA GLU A 227 17.20 -7.65 -5.18
C GLU A 227 15.78 -7.07 -5.37
N ARG A 228 15.35 -6.14 -4.49
CA ARG A 228 14.08 -5.44 -4.65
C ARG A 228 14.21 -4.43 -5.79
N LYS A 229 13.22 -4.44 -6.68
CA LYS A 229 13.10 -3.44 -7.75
C LYS A 229 11.92 -2.54 -7.46
N VAL A 230 12.10 -1.23 -7.58
CA VAL A 230 11.02 -0.26 -7.44
C VAL A 230 10.70 0.39 -8.77
N PHE A 231 9.44 0.75 -8.95
CA PHE A 231 8.93 1.34 -10.17
C PHE A 231 8.15 2.61 -9.86
N SER A 232 8.37 3.60 -10.72
CA SER A 232 7.42 4.69 -10.95
C SER A 232 6.67 4.40 -12.24
N ALA A 233 5.34 4.44 -12.20
CA ALA A 233 4.50 4.26 -13.37
C ALA A 233 3.26 5.16 -13.32
N LEU A 234 2.60 5.27 -14.46
CA LEU A 234 1.27 5.82 -14.61
C LEU A 234 0.30 4.69 -14.93
N SER A 235 -0.95 4.84 -14.48
CA SER A 235 -2.04 3.94 -14.80
C SER A 235 -3.29 4.73 -15.21
N PRO A 236 -4.33 4.07 -15.76
CA PRO A 236 -5.60 4.73 -16.07
C PRO A 236 -6.11 5.60 -14.92
N MET A 237 -6.82 6.67 -15.27
CA MET A 237 -7.38 7.61 -14.30
C MET A 237 -8.29 6.88 -13.29
N THR A 238 -8.40 7.40 -12.08
CA THR A 238 -9.17 6.74 -11.02
C THR A 238 -10.68 7.03 -11.16
N GLU A 239 -11.42 6.12 -11.81
CA GLU A 239 -12.89 6.29 -11.94
C GLU A 239 -13.59 6.31 -10.58
N GLY A 240 -13.08 5.58 -9.57
CA GLY A 240 -13.62 5.58 -8.21
C GLY A 240 -13.69 6.96 -7.54
N LEU A 241 -12.94 7.94 -8.04
CA LEU A 241 -12.95 9.32 -7.57
C LEU A 241 -13.77 10.27 -8.46
N SER A 242 -14.15 9.85 -9.66
CA SER A 242 -14.57 10.75 -10.74
C SER A 242 -15.95 11.38 -10.54
N ARG A 243 -16.74 10.85 -9.59
CA ARG A 243 -18.10 11.28 -9.24
C ARG A 243 -18.15 12.08 -7.94
N ILE A 244 -17.02 12.23 -7.25
CA ILE A 244 -16.94 13.03 -6.04
C ILE A 244 -16.91 14.50 -6.46
N PRO A 245 -17.82 15.35 -5.96
CA PRO A 245 -17.82 16.77 -6.27
C PRO A 245 -16.60 17.48 -5.66
N ASP A 246 -16.28 18.66 -6.19
CA ASP A 246 -15.29 19.58 -5.60
C ASP A 246 -13.89 18.97 -5.43
N MET A 247 -13.48 18.13 -6.39
CA MET A 247 -12.13 17.61 -6.46
C MET A 247 -11.10 18.73 -6.67
N PRO A 248 -9.89 18.61 -6.09
CA PRO A 248 -8.90 19.68 -6.08
C PRO A 248 -8.31 19.95 -7.48
N TYR A 249 -8.51 19.02 -8.43
CA TYR A 249 -8.14 19.15 -9.83
C TYR A 249 -9.04 18.23 -10.70
N ALA A 250 -8.90 18.32 -12.03
CA ALA A 250 -9.65 17.50 -12.98
C ALA A 250 -9.17 16.04 -12.99
N ILE A 251 -9.68 15.23 -12.05
CA ILE A 251 -9.30 13.80 -11.86
C ILE A 251 -9.38 12.98 -13.15
N LYS A 252 -10.42 13.22 -13.96
CA LYS A 252 -10.67 12.46 -15.21
C LYS A 252 -9.62 12.71 -16.30
N GLU A 253 -8.89 13.81 -16.21
CA GLU A 253 -7.93 14.24 -17.22
C GLU A 253 -6.50 13.82 -16.86
N GLN A 254 -6.29 13.20 -15.70
CA GLN A 254 -4.97 12.84 -15.22
C GLN A 254 -4.87 11.34 -14.93
N PRO A 255 -3.79 10.69 -15.36
CA PRO A 255 -3.53 9.31 -14.99
C PRO A 255 -3.22 9.18 -13.50
N THR A 256 -3.40 7.98 -12.96
CA THR A 256 -3.16 7.70 -11.55
C THR A 256 -1.68 7.39 -11.33
N LEU A 257 -1.04 8.07 -10.38
CA LEU A 257 0.35 7.80 -10.03
C LEU A 257 0.44 6.43 -9.35
N THR A 258 1.33 5.58 -9.85
CA THR A 258 1.45 4.19 -9.42
C THR A 258 2.90 3.90 -9.03
N PHE A 259 3.09 3.56 -7.77
CA PHE A 259 4.32 2.97 -7.27
C PHE A 259 4.19 1.45 -7.25
N VAL A 260 5.25 0.75 -7.66
CA VAL A 260 5.32 -0.71 -7.51
C VAL A 260 6.63 -1.09 -6.83
N ALA A 261 6.57 -2.00 -5.87
CA ALA A 261 7.76 -2.67 -5.34
C ALA A 261 7.70 -4.16 -5.68
N ARG A 262 8.68 -4.63 -6.45
CA ARG A 262 8.86 -6.02 -6.81
C ARG A 262 9.86 -6.69 -5.89
N GLN A 263 9.44 -7.76 -5.24
CA GLN A 263 10.32 -8.67 -4.53
C GLN A 263 10.59 -9.89 -5.41
N GLN A 264 11.85 -10.25 -5.63
CA GLN A 264 12.21 -11.56 -6.20
C GLN A 264 12.02 -12.65 -5.15
N GLY A 265 11.42 -13.77 -5.55
CA GLY A 265 10.96 -14.81 -4.65
C GLY A 265 9.78 -14.37 -3.78
N GLU A 266 9.59 -15.06 -2.66
CA GLU A 266 8.54 -14.75 -1.68
C GLU A 266 8.76 -13.42 -0.96
N ALA A 267 7.67 -12.88 -0.42
CA ALA A 267 7.64 -11.67 0.41
C ALA A 267 7.06 -11.96 1.80
N TRP A 268 7.26 -13.15 2.36
CA TRP A 268 6.89 -13.51 3.72
C TRP A 268 8.02 -13.20 4.70
N ASN A 269 9.24 -13.72 4.46
CA ASN A 269 10.40 -13.46 5.31
C ASN A 269 11.09 -12.12 5.00
N ARG A 270 10.79 -11.54 3.84
CA ARG A 270 11.18 -10.17 3.43
C ARG A 270 9.94 -9.35 3.05
N PRO A 271 9.05 -9.07 4.01
CA PRO A 271 7.76 -8.47 3.70
C PRO A 271 7.86 -7.08 3.09
N PHE A 272 6.78 -6.66 2.46
CA PHE A 272 6.58 -5.25 2.16
C PHE A 272 6.16 -4.56 3.47
N VAL A 273 6.93 -3.54 3.85
CA VAL A 273 6.69 -2.77 5.07
C VAL A 273 6.68 -1.31 4.68
N ALA A 274 5.56 -0.63 4.89
CA ALA A 274 5.42 0.76 4.53
C ALA A 274 4.84 1.60 5.67
N VAL A 275 5.27 2.86 5.74
CA VAL A 275 4.72 3.89 6.62
C VAL A 275 4.20 5.02 5.74
N TYR A 276 2.96 5.47 5.98
CA TYR A 276 2.34 6.54 5.20
C TYR A 276 1.97 7.73 6.08
N GLU A 277 2.39 8.93 5.72
CA GLU A 277 2.06 10.16 6.47
C GLU A 277 1.41 11.20 5.55
N PRO A 278 0.10 11.46 5.72
CA PRO A 278 -0.55 12.58 5.05
C PRO A 278 -0.26 13.90 5.75
N SER A 279 0.11 14.93 4.99
CA SER A 279 0.43 16.28 5.49
C SER A 279 -0.04 17.36 4.51
N SER A 280 0.01 18.62 4.92
CA SER A 280 -0.15 19.76 4.00
C SER A 280 0.90 20.84 4.26
N VAL A 281 0.94 21.87 3.41
CA VAL A 281 1.85 23.02 3.59
C VAL A 281 1.59 23.72 4.93
N LYS A 282 0.32 23.94 5.29
CA LYS A 282 -0.08 24.59 6.56
C LYS A 282 0.02 23.65 7.76
N GLU A 283 -0.05 22.34 7.55
CA GLU A 283 0.08 21.30 8.59
C GLU A 283 1.11 20.25 8.17
N PRO A 284 2.41 20.58 8.25
CA PRO A 284 3.47 19.70 7.77
C PRO A 284 3.60 18.44 8.62
N GLY A 285 4.05 17.36 7.99
CA GLY A 285 4.26 16.06 8.66
C GLY A 285 5.22 16.15 9.85
N CYS A 286 5.03 15.27 10.81
CA CYS A 286 5.79 15.17 12.06
C CYS A 286 6.94 14.17 11.96
N ILE A 287 6.90 13.21 11.03
CA ILE A 287 7.96 12.22 10.85
C ILE A 287 9.22 12.90 10.29
N SER A 288 10.34 12.74 10.99
CA SER A 288 11.66 13.14 10.49
C SER A 288 12.37 12.01 9.74
N SER A 289 12.26 10.78 10.26
CA SER A 289 12.83 9.59 9.63
C SER A 289 12.08 8.32 10.01
N VAL A 290 12.12 7.35 9.11
CA VAL A 290 11.65 5.98 9.34
C VAL A 290 12.81 5.05 9.03
N THR A 291 13.10 4.13 9.93
CA THR A 291 14.09 3.07 9.74
C THR A 291 13.47 1.71 10.06
N PHE A 292 14.05 0.65 9.49
CA PHE A 292 13.54 -0.72 9.65
C PHE A 292 14.61 -1.61 10.28
N PRO A 293 14.87 -1.46 11.59
CA PRO A 293 15.92 -2.21 12.27
C PRO A 293 15.63 -3.71 12.25
N GLU A 294 16.69 -4.51 12.32
CA GLU A 294 16.58 -5.94 12.56
C GLU A 294 15.94 -6.21 13.93
N VAL A 295 15.19 -7.30 14.01
CA VAL A 295 14.52 -7.74 15.23
C VAL A 295 15.23 -8.99 15.71
N GLU A 296 15.72 -8.95 16.94
CA GLU A 296 16.31 -10.13 17.58
C GLU A 296 15.18 -11.06 18.03
N SER A 297 15.22 -12.30 17.55
CA SER A 297 14.28 -13.35 17.93
C SER A 297 15.02 -14.66 18.15
N GLY A 298 14.63 -15.39 19.20
CA GLY A 298 15.15 -16.74 19.47
C GLY A 298 14.57 -17.81 18.54
N VAL A 299 13.65 -17.44 17.65
CA VAL A 299 13.02 -18.34 16.68
C VAL A 299 13.11 -17.78 15.27
N ALA A 300 13.32 -18.66 14.30
CA ALA A 300 13.21 -18.31 12.89
C ALA A 300 11.77 -17.86 12.57
N GLY A 301 11.63 -16.81 11.78
CA GLY A 301 10.32 -16.27 11.40
C GLY A 301 10.43 -14.91 10.72
N SER A 302 9.27 -14.39 10.30
CA SER A 302 9.12 -13.08 9.68
C SER A 302 8.96 -11.99 10.75
N HIS A 303 10.09 -11.45 11.17
CA HIS A 303 10.15 -10.40 12.18
C HIS A 303 10.39 -9.03 11.54
N VAL A 304 9.53 -8.06 11.85
CA VAL A 304 9.56 -6.70 11.32
C VAL A 304 9.72 -5.72 12.47
N GLY A 305 10.77 -4.90 12.39
CA GLY A 305 10.98 -3.73 13.25
C GLY A 305 10.74 -2.46 12.44
N ILE A 306 10.03 -1.50 13.04
CA ILE A 306 9.84 -0.16 12.48
C ILE A 306 10.17 0.85 13.58
N CYS A 307 11.06 1.78 13.28
CA CYS A 307 11.39 2.88 14.17
C CYS A 307 11.06 4.20 13.47
N ILE A 308 10.19 5.00 14.09
CA ILE A 308 9.71 6.27 13.54
C ILE A 308 10.15 7.38 14.48
N GLN A 309 11.08 8.20 14.02
CA GLN A 309 11.51 9.41 14.72
C GLN A 309 10.62 10.56 14.29
N GLN A 310 10.05 11.27 15.25
CA GLN A 310 9.30 12.50 15.02
C GLN A 310 10.12 13.73 15.38
N LYS A 311 9.80 14.86 14.75
CA LYS A 311 10.48 16.17 14.92
C LYS A 311 10.49 16.68 16.37
N GLU A 312 9.47 16.34 17.15
CA GLU A 312 9.34 16.76 18.56
C GLU A 312 9.98 15.76 19.55
N GLY A 313 10.82 14.84 19.05
CA GLY A 313 11.57 13.90 19.88
C GLY A 313 10.83 12.61 20.22
N ARG A 314 9.52 12.50 19.96
CA ARG A 314 8.78 11.23 20.08
C ARG A 314 9.39 10.18 19.16
N VAL A 315 9.58 8.97 19.70
CA VAL A 315 10.04 7.79 18.97
C VAL A 315 9.01 6.69 19.12
N ASP A 316 8.43 6.26 18.01
CA ASP A 316 7.56 5.10 17.99
C ASP A 316 8.35 3.87 17.53
N ARG A 317 8.17 2.76 18.25
CA ARG A 317 8.81 1.47 17.97
C ARG A 317 7.72 0.43 17.78
N ILE A 318 7.67 -0.17 16.61
CA ILE A 318 6.65 -1.13 16.23
C ILE A 318 7.35 -2.43 15.88
N ILE A 319 6.87 -3.53 16.46
CA ILE A 319 7.37 -4.87 16.21
C ILE A 319 6.20 -5.73 15.75
N SER A 320 6.40 -6.50 14.68
CA SER A 320 5.44 -7.48 14.19
C SER A 320 6.16 -8.78 13.90
N SER A 321 5.58 -9.89 14.35
CA SER A 321 6.03 -11.25 14.03
C SER A 321 4.88 -12.01 13.36
N ASP A 322 5.22 -13.01 12.55
CA ASP A 322 4.26 -13.98 12.03
C ASP A 322 3.97 -15.13 12.99
N ASP A 323 4.61 -15.15 14.16
CA ASP A 323 4.36 -16.10 15.25
C ASP A 323 4.07 -15.36 16.57
N ALA A 324 2.89 -15.64 17.15
CA ALA A 324 2.45 -15.07 18.41
C ALA A 324 3.05 -15.76 19.65
N GLY A 325 3.74 -16.90 19.48
CA GLY A 325 4.26 -17.72 20.58
C GLY A 325 5.53 -17.19 21.25
N HIS A 326 6.16 -16.14 20.72
CA HIS A 326 7.50 -15.73 21.14
C HIS A 326 7.68 -14.22 21.32
N LEU A 327 8.47 -13.85 22.33
CA LEU A 327 8.85 -12.47 22.62
C LEU A 327 9.96 -12.01 21.67
N CYS A 328 9.61 -11.16 20.72
CA CYS A 328 10.59 -10.41 19.93
C CYS A 328 11.14 -9.22 20.72
N LYS A 329 12.41 -8.89 20.54
CA LYS A 329 13.01 -7.66 21.07
C LYS A 329 13.49 -6.80 19.91
N SER A 330 13.28 -5.49 20.00
CA SER A 330 14.08 -4.57 19.18
C SER A 330 15.53 -4.80 19.55
N GLY A 331 16.40 -5.13 18.59
CA GLY A 331 17.83 -5.33 18.85
C GLY A 331 18.48 -4.11 19.51
N GLU A 332 19.69 -4.28 20.03
CA GLU A 332 20.46 -3.12 20.53
C GLU A 332 20.57 -2.04 19.45
N MET A 333 20.22 -0.81 19.81
CA MET A 333 20.20 0.37 18.96
C MET A 333 21.29 1.36 19.34
#